data_AF-A0A820B0Y3-F1
#
_entry.id   AF-A0A820B0Y3-F1
#
_cell.length_a   1.000
_cell.length_b   1.000
_cell.length_c   1.000
_cell.angle_alpha   90.00
_cell.angle_beta   90.00
_cell.angle_gamma   90.00
#
_symmetry.space_group_name_H-M   'P 1'
#
loop_
_entity.id
_entity.type
_entity.pdbx_description
1 polymer ?
#
loop_
_entity_poly.entity_id
_entity_poly.type
_entity_poly.pdbx_seq_one_letter_code
_entity_poly.pdbx_strand_id
1 'polypeptide(L)'
;MVKFIENDWKRDDEHRGVYMSLATIHECQTKSTLQHARPDDNYAPTMATVEQISAEKGGASIIATGFLIEGRLTRAKMAYLEYLGFALQLLDDLQDVTEDLKNNHRTIFTQSIVEGQTLDASTARLIQFFNNLPPSVKFSEIDSTVSNKQNDLPMLEYIHTSMVMFMVVLVIEAAAQLQRYYSDEFYRELSARSPIRLKNHNKVRIEKRILSVVRRQWF
;
A
#
# COMPACT_ATOMS: atom_id res chain seq x y z
N MET A 1 14.16 -4.83 -20.26
CA MET A 1 14.01 -4.79 -18.79
C MET A 1 15.16 -5.51 -18.09
N VAL A 2 15.34 -6.82 -18.31
CA VAL A 2 16.43 -7.60 -17.66
C VAL A 2 17.83 -7.02 -17.88
N LYS A 3 18.15 -6.60 -19.11
CA LYS A 3 19.45 -5.95 -19.41
C LYS A 3 19.71 -4.65 -18.65
N PHE A 4 18.68 -3.91 -18.23
CA PHE A 4 18.86 -2.69 -17.43
C PHE A 4 19.23 -3.06 -15.99
N ILE A 5 18.54 -4.06 -15.43
CA ILE A 5 18.83 -4.56 -14.08
C ILE A 5 20.24 -5.15 -14.02
N GLU A 6 20.67 -5.88 -15.04
CA GLU A 6 22.00 -6.47 -15.12
C GLU A 6 23.14 -5.44 -15.25
N ASN A 7 22.83 -4.22 -15.73
CA ASN A 7 23.81 -3.14 -15.77
C ASN A 7 24.08 -2.56 -14.37
N ASP A 8 23.04 -2.49 -13.54
CA ASP A 8 23.12 -1.95 -12.17
C ASP A 8 23.56 -3.03 -11.17
N TRP A 9 23.12 -4.28 -11.38
CA TRP A 9 23.32 -5.41 -10.47
C TRP A 9 23.83 -6.63 -11.23
N LYS A 10 25.07 -7.05 -10.99
CA LYS A 10 25.65 -8.24 -11.65
C LYS A 10 24.95 -9.52 -11.20
N ARG A 11 24.90 -10.54 -12.06
CA ARG A 11 24.43 -11.89 -11.68
C ARG A 11 25.54 -12.65 -10.94
N ASP A 12 25.75 -12.28 -9.69
CA ASP A 12 26.68 -12.94 -8.77
C ASP A 12 25.99 -13.32 -7.46
N ASP A 13 26.73 -13.99 -6.57
CA ASP A 13 26.20 -14.41 -5.27
C ASP A 13 25.85 -13.23 -4.36
N GLU A 14 26.53 -12.08 -4.52
CA GLU A 14 26.30 -10.87 -3.73
C GLU A 14 24.93 -10.26 -4.02
N HIS A 15 24.52 -10.21 -5.29
CA HIS A 15 23.24 -9.64 -5.72
C HIS A 15 22.15 -10.68 -5.95
N ARG A 16 22.35 -11.92 -5.50
CA ARG A 16 21.35 -12.99 -5.63
C ARG A 16 19.97 -12.58 -5.09
N GLY A 17 19.94 -11.77 -4.02
CA GLY A 17 18.71 -11.24 -3.44
C GLY A 17 17.86 -10.42 -4.43
N VAL A 18 18.49 -9.63 -5.30
CA VAL A 18 17.80 -8.86 -6.35
C VAL A 18 17.03 -9.79 -7.27
N TYR A 19 17.71 -10.78 -7.85
CA TYR A 19 17.09 -11.71 -8.80
C TYR A 19 16.06 -12.64 -8.16
N MET A 20 16.30 -13.08 -6.93
CA MET A 20 15.32 -13.87 -6.18
C MET A 20 14.07 -13.04 -5.90
N SER A 21 14.21 -11.79 -5.45
CA SER A 21 13.06 -10.92 -5.18
C SER A 21 12.20 -10.65 -6.43
N LEU A 22 12.84 -10.50 -7.60
CA LEU A 22 12.15 -10.36 -8.88
C LEU A 22 11.37 -11.63 -9.26
N ALA A 23 11.94 -12.81 -9.02
CA ALA A 23 11.24 -14.07 -9.23
C ALA A 23 10.06 -14.22 -8.25
N THR A 24 10.26 -13.85 -6.99
CA THR A 24 9.21 -13.90 -5.96
C THR A 24 8.04 -12.97 -6.27
N ILE A 25 8.28 -11.69 -6.62
CA ILE A 25 7.17 -10.81 -6.98
C ILE A 25 6.45 -11.30 -8.24
N HIS A 26 7.16 -11.86 -9.22
CA HIS A 26 6.52 -12.47 -10.39
C HIS A 26 5.61 -13.65 -10.01
N GLU A 27 6.06 -14.52 -9.11
CA GLU A 27 5.25 -15.63 -8.58
C GLU A 27 4.02 -15.12 -7.83
N CYS A 28 4.17 -14.15 -6.93
CA CYS A 28 3.05 -13.56 -6.20
C CYS A 28 2.03 -12.88 -7.14
N GLN A 29 2.51 -12.19 -8.19
CA GLN A 29 1.64 -11.59 -9.21
C GLN A 29 0.92 -12.65 -10.06
N THR A 30 1.57 -13.79 -10.32
CA THR A 30 0.91 -14.92 -11.00
C THR A 30 -0.14 -15.54 -10.09
N LYS A 31 0.15 -15.71 -8.80
CA LYS A 31 -0.81 -16.22 -7.81
C LYS A 31 -2.00 -15.28 -7.62
N SER A 32 -1.81 -13.98 -7.72
CA SER A 32 -2.90 -12.99 -7.55
C SER A 32 -3.98 -13.11 -8.63
N THR A 33 -3.67 -13.69 -9.80
CA THR A 33 -4.71 -13.93 -10.82
C THR A 33 -5.79 -14.90 -10.35
N LEU A 34 -5.54 -15.69 -9.29
CA LEU A 34 -6.56 -16.51 -8.64
C LEU A 34 -7.68 -15.66 -8.01
N GLN A 35 -7.39 -14.41 -7.62
CA GLN A 35 -8.40 -13.46 -7.16
C GLN A 35 -9.32 -12.97 -8.30
N HIS A 36 -8.96 -13.25 -9.56
CA HIS A 36 -9.71 -12.87 -10.76
C HIS A 36 -10.54 -14.02 -11.34
N ALA A 37 -10.63 -15.17 -10.65
CA ALA A 37 -11.31 -16.36 -11.15
C ALA A 37 -12.76 -16.04 -11.54
N ARG A 38 -13.16 -16.49 -12.74
CA ARG A 38 -14.50 -16.23 -13.27
C ARG A 38 -15.53 -17.07 -12.51
N PRO A 39 -16.81 -16.65 -12.53
CA PRO A 39 -17.90 -17.42 -11.89
C PRO A 39 -17.94 -18.91 -12.28
N ASP A 40 -17.49 -19.23 -13.50
CA ASP A 40 -17.51 -20.59 -14.05
C ASP A 40 -16.33 -21.48 -13.57
N ASP A 41 -15.31 -20.90 -12.93
CA ASP A 41 -14.08 -21.62 -12.56
C ASP A 41 -14.22 -22.45 -11.27
N ASN A 42 -15.42 -22.48 -10.66
CA ASN A 42 -15.74 -23.18 -9.40
C ASN A 42 -14.78 -22.83 -8.23
N TYR A 43 -14.00 -21.76 -8.38
CA TYR A 43 -13.00 -21.31 -7.43
C TYR A 43 -13.58 -20.15 -6.62
N ALA A 44 -13.77 -20.39 -5.32
CA ALA A 44 -14.20 -19.39 -4.37
C ALA A 44 -13.15 -19.29 -3.26
N PRO A 45 -12.13 -18.41 -3.39
CA PRO A 45 -11.12 -18.27 -2.33
C PRO A 45 -11.80 -17.76 -1.06
N THR A 46 -11.35 -18.28 0.08
CA THR A 46 -11.77 -17.77 1.38
C THR A 46 -11.21 -16.37 1.60
N MET A 47 -11.81 -15.60 2.51
CA MET A 47 -11.30 -14.27 2.86
C MET A 47 -9.85 -14.33 3.37
N ALA A 48 -9.50 -15.35 4.15
CA ALA A 48 -8.12 -15.58 4.60
C ALA A 48 -7.15 -15.82 3.42
N THR A 49 -7.60 -16.51 2.37
CA THR A 49 -6.81 -16.69 1.14
C THR A 49 -6.61 -15.37 0.40
N VAL A 50 -7.65 -14.55 0.30
CA VAL A 50 -7.56 -13.21 -0.33
C VAL A 50 -6.58 -12.33 0.44
N GLU A 51 -6.69 -12.29 1.77
CA GLU A 51 -5.77 -11.54 2.65
C GLU A 51 -4.31 -12.00 2.48
N GLN A 52 -4.08 -13.31 2.46
CA GLN A 52 -2.74 -13.88 2.28
C GLN A 52 -2.15 -13.47 0.92
N ILE A 53 -2.92 -13.55 -0.16
CA ILE A 53 -2.45 -13.16 -1.50
C ILE A 53 -2.11 -11.66 -1.53
N SER A 54 -2.95 -10.80 -0.95
CA SER A 54 -2.69 -9.36 -0.86
C SER A 54 -1.42 -9.07 -0.04
N ALA A 55 -1.21 -9.77 1.07
CA ALA A 55 0.00 -9.63 1.88
C ALA A 55 1.27 -10.06 1.12
N GLU A 56 1.24 -11.23 0.47
CA GLU A 56 2.37 -11.76 -0.30
C GLU A 56 2.74 -10.85 -1.48
N LYS A 57 1.76 -10.46 -2.31
CA LYS A 57 1.98 -9.56 -3.46
C LYS A 57 2.46 -8.18 -3.02
N GLY A 58 1.78 -7.60 -2.02
CA GLY A 58 2.11 -6.29 -1.47
C GLY A 58 3.53 -6.27 -0.91
N GLY A 59 3.84 -7.20 0.00
CA GLY A 59 5.15 -7.30 0.63
C GLY A 59 6.28 -7.58 -0.36
N ALA A 60 6.09 -8.56 -1.25
CA ALA A 60 7.10 -8.88 -2.27
C ALA A 60 7.40 -7.70 -3.20
N SER A 61 6.41 -6.85 -3.50
CA SER A 61 6.59 -5.70 -4.40
C SER A 61 7.53 -4.65 -3.81
N ILE A 62 7.37 -4.34 -2.52
CA ILE A 62 8.19 -3.35 -1.82
C ILE A 62 9.56 -3.94 -1.45
N ILE A 63 9.64 -5.23 -1.11
CA ILE A 63 10.92 -5.92 -0.92
C ILE A 63 11.75 -5.93 -2.21
N ALA A 64 11.14 -6.27 -3.35
CA ALA A 64 11.83 -6.24 -4.65
C ALA A 64 12.32 -4.83 -4.99
N THR A 65 11.51 -3.80 -4.71
CA THR A 65 11.92 -2.41 -4.85
C THR A 65 13.11 -2.07 -3.95
N GLY A 66 13.08 -2.50 -2.69
CA GLY A 66 14.20 -2.31 -1.76
C GLY A 66 15.50 -2.96 -2.25
N PHE A 67 15.44 -4.18 -2.78
CA PHE A 67 16.60 -4.83 -3.39
C PHE A 67 17.08 -4.09 -4.65
N LEU A 68 16.18 -3.59 -5.50
CA LEU A 68 16.58 -2.82 -6.69
C LEU A 68 17.26 -1.49 -6.34
N ILE A 69 16.97 -0.91 -5.18
CA ILE A 69 17.57 0.34 -4.69
C ILE A 69 18.90 0.07 -3.97
N GLU A 70 18.93 -0.90 -3.05
CA GLU A 70 20.07 -1.10 -2.13
C GLU A 70 20.98 -2.27 -2.52
N GLY A 71 20.57 -3.13 -3.44
CA GLY A 71 21.26 -4.37 -3.83
C GLY A 71 21.19 -5.49 -2.79
N ARG A 72 21.12 -5.13 -1.50
CA ARG A 72 21.05 -6.01 -0.35
C ARG A 72 20.11 -5.46 0.72
N LEU A 73 19.40 -6.34 1.42
CA LEU A 73 18.53 -5.97 2.53
C LEU A 73 18.81 -6.86 3.74
N THR A 74 18.71 -6.27 4.92
CA THR A 74 18.70 -7.03 6.17
C THR A 74 17.33 -7.66 6.40
N ARG A 75 17.28 -8.70 7.24
CA ARG A 75 16.00 -9.33 7.62
C ARG A 75 15.03 -8.33 8.28
N ALA A 76 15.55 -7.42 9.10
CA ALA A 76 14.75 -6.38 9.73
C ALA A 76 14.14 -5.43 8.70
N LYS A 77 14.94 -4.95 7.72
CA LYS A 77 14.43 -4.15 6.61
C LYS A 77 13.37 -4.90 5.79
N MET A 78 13.62 -6.16 5.45
CA MET A 78 12.64 -6.97 4.70
C MET A 78 11.31 -7.09 5.46
N ALA A 79 11.34 -7.35 6.77
CA ALA A 79 10.12 -7.41 7.59
C ALA A 79 9.36 -6.08 7.56
N TYR A 80 10.06 -4.94 7.72
CA TYR A 80 9.43 -3.62 7.61
C TYR A 80 8.78 -3.39 6.24
N LEU A 81 9.51 -3.70 5.16
CA LEU A 81 9.04 -3.54 3.78
C LEU A 81 7.84 -4.46 3.49
N GLU A 82 7.78 -5.64 4.11
CA GLU A 82 6.65 -6.56 4.02
C GLU A 82 5.38 -5.92 4.63
N TYR A 83 5.46 -5.40 5.86
CA TYR A 83 4.33 -4.69 6.50
C TYR A 83 3.89 -3.47 5.70
N LEU A 84 4.84 -2.66 5.23
CA LEU A 84 4.57 -1.49 4.41
C LEU A 84 3.90 -1.89 3.08
N GLY A 85 4.40 -2.94 2.43
CA GLY A 85 3.86 -3.45 1.18
C GLY A 85 2.44 -3.98 1.32
N PHE A 86 2.11 -4.67 2.41
CA PHE A 86 0.74 -5.07 2.68
C PHE A 86 -0.18 -3.85 2.89
N ALA A 87 0.28 -2.84 3.66
CA ALA A 87 -0.46 -1.58 3.83
C ALA A 87 -0.80 -0.92 2.49
N LEU A 88 0.19 -0.81 1.60
CA LEU A 88 0.01 -0.20 0.28
C LEU A 88 -0.92 -1.03 -0.61
N GLN A 89 -0.82 -2.37 -0.58
CA GLN A 89 -1.74 -3.21 -1.35
C GLN A 89 -3.20 -3.03 -0.91
N LEU A 90 -3.45 -2.87 0.40
CA LEU A 90 -4.82 -2.59 0.88
C LEU A 90 -5.31 -1.21 0.45
N LEU A 91 -4.42 -0.22 0.33
CA LEU A 91 -4.78 1.09 -0.21
C LEU A 91 -5.16 1.01 -1.69
N ASP A 92 -4.36 0.29 -2.47
CA ASP A 92 -4.62 0.05 -3.90
C ASP A 92 -5.97 -0.66 -4.08
N ASP A 93 -6.22 -1.75 -3.33
CA ASP A 93 -7.49 -2.49 -3.37
C ASP A 93 -8.69 -1.60 -3.02
N LEU A 94 -8.53 -0.63 -2.10
CA LEU A 94 -9.58 0.36 -1.80
C LEU A 94 -9.77 1.35 -2.94
N GLN A 95 -8.69 1.85 -3.54
CA GLN A 95 -8.76 2.80 -4.66
C GLN A 95 -9.40 2.17 -5.91
N ASP A 96 -9.17 0.87 -6.13
CA ASP A 96 -9.60 0.14 -7.31
C ASP A 96 -10.95 -0.58 -7.17
N VAL A 97 -11.66 -0.46 -6.03
CA VAL A 97 -12.97 -1.11 -5.77
C VAL A 97 -13.93 -1.07 -6.96
N THR A 98 -14.07 0.08 -7.62
CA THR A 98 -15.01 0.20 -8.76
C THR A 98 -14.56 -0.62 -9.97
N GLU A 99 -13.27 -0.70 -10.23
CA GLU A 99 -12.71 -1.47 -11.34
C GLU A 99 -12.69 -2.96 -11.01
N ASP A 100 -12.33 -3.31 -9.78
CA ASP A 100 -12.35 -4.69 -9.29
C ASP A 100 -13.76 -5.29 -9.32
N LEU A 101 -14.79 -4.54 -8.92
CA LEU A 101 -16.18 -4.99 -9.04
C LEU A 101 -16.59 -5.25 -10.50
N LYS A 102 -16.15 -4.42 -11.46
CA LYS A 102 -16.47 -4.65 -12.88
C LYS A 102 -15.79 -5.91 -13.42
N ASN A 103 -14.57 -6.18 -12.96
CA ASN A 103 -13.78 -7.31 -13.42
C ASN A 103 -14.01 -8.58 -12.59
N ASN A 104 -14.93 -8.54 -11.60
CA ASN A 104 -15.19 -9.61 -10.63
C ASN A 104 -13.94 -10.01 -9.82
N HIS A 105 -13.04 -9.07 -9.59
CA HIS A 105 -11.89 -9.28 -8.72
C HIS A 105 -12.33 -9.28 -7.26
N ARG A 106 -11.78 -10.22 -6.50
CA ARG A 106 -12.09 -10.39 -5.08
C ARG A 106 -10.99 -9.77 -4.23
N THR A 107 -11.34 -8.69 -3.54
CA THR A 107 -10.50 -8.01 -2.54
C THR A 107 -11.26 -7.92 -1.23
N ILE A 108 -10.58 -7.50 -0.16
CA ILE A 108 -11.23 -7.26 1.14
C ILE A 108 -12.40 -6.27 1.01
N PHE A 109 -12.28 -5.29 0.12
CA PHE A 109 -13.27 -4.23 -0.03
C PHE A 109 -14.42 -4.64 -0.96
N THR A 110 -14.15 -5.32 -2.08
CA THR A 110 -15.22 -5.79 -2.97
C THR A 110 -16.08 -6.86 -2.30
N GLN A 111 -15.49 -7.70 -1.45
CA GLN A 111 -16.22 -8.70 -0.67
C GLN A 111 -17.25 -8.07 0.27
N SER A 112 -16.89 -7.03 1.03
CA SER A 112 -17.84 -6.30 1.90
C SER A 112 -19.06 -5.81 1.11
N ILE A 113 -18.85 -5.28 -0.10
CA ILE A 113 -19.94 -4.77 -0.94
C ILE A 113 -20.83 -5.91 -1.45
N VAL A 114 -20.23 -7.02 -1.90
CA VAL A 114 -20.98 -8.21 -2.38
C VAL A 114 -21.83 -8.81 -1.26
N GLU A 115 -21.37 -8.75 -0.01
CA GLU A 115 -22.11 -9.16 1.18
C GLU A 115 -23.17 -8.15 1.65
N GLY A 116 -23.34 -7.01 0.95
CA GLY A 116 -24.30 -5.97 1.29
C GLY A 116 -23.87 -5.08 2.47
N GLN A 117 -22.59 -5.10 2.84
CA GLN A 117 -22.03 -4.27 3.91
C GLN A 117 -21.51 -2.94 3.34
N THR A 118 -21.37 -1.93 4.21
CA THR A 118 -20.66 -0.69 3.89
C THR A 118 -19.15 -0.89 3.97
N LEU A 119 -18.39 0.01 3.35
CA LEU A 119 -16.93 0.04 3.45
C LEU A 119 -16.41 0.66 4.76
N ASP A 120 -17.30 1.07 5.67
CA ASP A 120 -16.94 1.78 6.90
C ASP A 120 -15.95 0.97 7.74
N ALA A 121 -16.28 -0.29 8.03
CA ALA A 121 -15.47 -1.13 8.91
C ALA A 121 -14.13 -1.52 8.28
N SER A 122 -14.10 -1.85 6.99
CA SER A 122 -12.86 -2.18 6.27
C SER A 122 -11.96 -0.96 6.13
N THR A 123 -12.52 0.22 5.86
CA THR A 123 -11.77 1.48 5.78
C THR A 123 -11.24 1.91 7.15
N ALA A 124 -12.02 1.77 8.21
CA ALA A 124 -11.58 2.05 9.57
C ALA A 124 -10.41 1.16 9.99
N ARG A 125 -10.47 -0.14 9.66
CA ARG A 125 -9.37 -1.08 9.91
C ARG A 125 -8.11 -0.71 9.12
N LEU A 126 -8.24 -0.27 7.86
CA LEU A 126 -7.11 0.20 7.06
C LEU A 126 -6.43 1.43 7.70
N ILE A 127 -7.21 2.42 8.12
CA ILE A 127 -6.68 3.60 8.82
C ILE A 127 -5.97 3.20 10.12
N GLN A 128 -6.56 2.29 10.89
CA GLN A 128 -5.93 1.76 12.10
C GLN A 128 -4.63 1.02 11.80
N PHE A 129 -4.58 0.25 10.71
CA PHE A 129 -3.38 -0.43 10.26
C PHE A 129 -2.26 0.56 9.95
N PHE A 130 -2.54 1.66 9.24
CA PHE A 130 -1.56 2.72 8.98
C PHE A 130 -1.06 3.40 10.24
N ASN A 131 -1.94 3.71 11.19
CA ASN A 131 -1.55 4.32 12.46
C ASN A 131 -0.68 3.39 13.32
N ASN A 132 -0.82 2.07 13.14
CA ASN A 132 -0.03 1.06 13.82
C ASN A 132 1.24 0.67 13.04
N LEU A 133 1.49 1.25 11.86
CA LEU A 133 2.73 0.98 11.12
C LEU A 133 3.93 1.38 11.98
N PRO A 134 4.83 0.45 12.29
CA PRO A 134 6.01 0.78 13.08
C PRO A 134 6.94 1.73 12.30
N PRO A 135 7.57 2.72 12.95
CA PRO A 135 8.53 3.59 12.27
C PRO A 135 9.75 2.79 11.83
N SER A 136 10.27 3.11 10.64
CA SER A 136 11.38 2.40 9.99
C SER A 136 12.64 2.34 10.86
N VAL A 137 12.84 3.32 11.74
CA VAL A 137 13.95 3.38 12.70
C VAL A 137 14.00 2.13 13.60
N LYS A 138 12.85 1.57 13.99
CA LYS A 138 12.77 0.33 14.82
C LYS A 138 13.35 -0.89 14.12
N PHE A 139 13.47 -0.86 12.80
CA PHE A 139 14.08 -1.94 12.00
C PHE A 139 15.51 -1.63 11.56
N SER A 140 16.00 -0.42 11.85
CA SER A 140 17.37 0.00 11.57
C SER A 140 18.34 -0.28 12.73
N GLU A 141 17.83 -0.39 13.96
CA GLU A 141 18.61 -0.61 15.20
C GLU A 141 19.09 -2.05 15.39
N ILE A 142 18.60 -3.00 14.57
CA ILE A 142 19.00 -4.42 14.64
C ILE A 142 20.38 -4.63 13.97
N ASP A 143 20.91 -3.64 13.27
CA ASP A 143 22.28 -3.63 12.75
C ASP A 143 23.20 -2.82 13.69
N SER A 144 23.89 -3.51 14.58
CA SER A 144 24.75 -2.96 15.66
C SER A 144 26.02 -2.24 15.18
N THR A 145 26.09 -1.84 13.91
CA THR A 145 27.29 -1.24 13.30
C THR A 145 27.18 0.26 13.00
N VAL A 146 26.06 0.92 13.32
CA VAL A 146 25.87 2.35 12.97
C VAL A 146 25.85 3.25 14.20
N SER A 147 27.02 3.43 14.79
CA SER A 147 27.29 4.23 16.00
C SER A 147 27.18 5.76 15.83
N ASN A 148 26.41 6.30 14.89
CA ASN A 148 26.37 7.75 14.63
C ASN A 148 25.00 8.34 14.24
N LYS A 149 23.89 7.62 14.45
CA LYS A 149 22.54 8.00 13.94
C LYS A 149 21.63 8.78 14.91
N GLN A 150 22.12 9.24 16.06
CA GLN A 150 21.27 9.94 17.03
C GLN A 150 20.64 11.23 16.46
N ASN A 151 21.31 11.88 15.49
CA ASN A 151 20.84 13.13 14.86
C ASN A 151 19.78 12.90 13.75
N ASP A 152 19.60 11.69 13.26
CA ASP A 152 18.65 11.38 12.17
C ASP A 152 17.27 10.95 12.68
N LEU A 153 17.16 10.62 13.97
CA LEU A 153 15.92 10.18 14.63
C LEU A 153 14.73 11.14 14.38
N PRO A 154 14.87 12.47 14.58
CA PRO A 154 13.77 13.40 14.33
C PRO A 154 13.33 13.43 12.85
N MET A 155 14.27 13.26 11.91
CA MET A 155 13.97 13.24 10.48
C MET A 155 13.23 11.97 10.08
N LEU A 156 13.66 10.81 10.59
CA LEU A 156 13.00 9.53 10.32
C LEU A 156 11.58 9.48 10.91
N GLU A 157 11.38 10.05 12.09
CA GLU A 157 10.05 10.20 12.70
C GLU A 157 9.15 11.15 11.90
N TYR A 158 9.71 12.27 11.40
CA TYR A 158 9.00 13.18 10.51
C TYR A 158 8.58 12.51 9.19
N ILE A 159 9.48 11.75 8.57
CA ILE A 159 9.20 11.00 7.33
C ILE A 159 8.09 9.98 7.59
N HIS A 160 8.16 9.21 8.67
CA HIS A 160 7.14 8.23 9.03
C HIS A 160 5.78 8.89 9.25
N THR A 161 5.73 9.96 10.05
CA THR A 161 4.49 10.70 10.32
C THR A 161 3.91 11.27 9.02
N SER A 162 4.75 11.84 8.16
CA SER A 162 4.33 12.39 6.86
C SER A 162 3.79 11.31 5.93
N MET A 163 4.42 10.14 5.92
CA MET A 163 3.97 8.98 5.13
C MET A 163 2.59 8.49 5.60
N VAL A 164 2.39 8.31 6.91
CA VAL A 164 1.10 7.87 7.47
C VAL A 164 0.01 8.91 7.18
N MET A 165 0.30 10.21 7.36
CA MET A 165 -0.64 11.27 6.99
C MET A 165 -1.02 11.21 5.51
N PHE A 166 -0.03 11.01 4.63
CA PHE A 166 -0.27 10.92 3.19
C PHE A 166 -1.16 9.71 2.84
N MET A 167 -0.91 8.54 3.44
CA MET A 167 -1.76 7.35 3.25
C MET A 167 -3.20 7.60 3.70
N VAL A 168 -3.42 8.27 4.84
CA VAL A 168 -4.77 8.62 5.31
C VAL A 168 -5.46 9.60 4.34
N VAL A 169 -4.73 10.56 3.78
CA VAL A 169 -5.25 11.47 2.74
C VAL A 169 -5.70 10.69 1.49
N LEU A 170 -4.93 9.68 1.07
CA LEU A 170 -5.29 8.82 -0.06
C LEU A 170 -6.53 7.96 0.22
N VAL A 171 -6.72 7.49 1.46
CA VAL A 171 -7.96 6.80 1.88
C VAL A 171 -9.15 7.75 1.79
N ILE A 172 -9.00 8.99 2.24
CA ILE A 172 -10.05 10.01 2.15
C ILE A 172 -10.39 10.32 0.68
N GLU A 173 -9.38 10.39 -0.20
CA GLU A 173 -9.59 10.54 -1.64
C GLU A 173 -10.41 9.38 -2.21
N ALA A 174 -10.03 8.14 -1.88
CA ALA A 174 -10.73 6.94 -2.34
C ALA A 174 -12.19 6.94 -1.86
N ALA A 175 -12.42 7.24 -0.58
CA ALA A 175 -13.76 7.31 -0.01
C ALA A 175 -14.65 8.37 -0.68
N ALA A 176 -14.08 9.51 -1.08
CA ALA A 176 -14.80 10.54 -1.84
C ALA A 176 -15.27 10.03 -3.22
N GLN A 177 -14.51 9.15 -3.86
CA GLN A 177 -14.89 8.53 -5.14
C GLN A 177 -15.88 7.38 -4.97
N LEU A 178 -15.91 6.78 -3.78
CA LEU A 178 -16.70 5.60 -3.43
C LEU A 178 -17.88 5.92 -2.50
N GLN A 179 -18.29 7.19 -2.39
CA GLN A 179 -19.28 7.68 -1.42
C GLN A 179 -20.52 6.80 -1.26
N ARG A 180 -21.04 6.24 -2.37
CA ARG A 180 -22.23 5.37 -2.38
C ARG A 180 -22.09 4.06 -1.58
N TYR A 181 -20.87 3.66 -1.24
CA TYR A 181 -20.57 2.43 -0.51
C TYR A 181 -20.30 2.68 0.99
N TYR A 182 -20.41 3.92 1.45
CA TYR A 182 -20.23 4.31 2.84
C TYR A 182 -21.56 4.71 3.47
N SER A 183 -21.67 4.58 4.80
CA SER A 183 -22.77 5.24 5.51
C SER A 183 -22.58 6.76 5.54
N ASP A 184 -23.69 7.51 5.58
CA ASP A 184 -23.66 8.96 5.71
C ASP A 184 -22.96 9.43 7.00
N GLU A 185 -23.04 8.65 8.07
CA GLU A 185 -22.36 8.94 9.32
C GLU A 185 -20.84 8.84 9.17
N PHE A 186 -20.35 7.68 8.71
CA PHE A 186 -18.92 7.45 8.54
C PHE A 186 -18.30 8.41 7.52
N TYR A 187 -18.97 8.63 6.38
CA TYR A 187 -18.49 9.54 5.36
C TYR A 187 -18.36 10.98 5.88
N ARG A 188 -19.30 11.44 6.71
CA ARG A 188 -19.22 12.76 7.36
C ARG A 188 -18.06 12.85 8.33
N GLU A 189 -17.84 11.82 9.15
CA GLU A 189 -16.70 11.77 10.08
C GLU A 189 -15.37 11.83 9.33
N LEU A 190 -15.22 11.00 8.28
CA LEU A 190 -14.01 10.97 7.45
C LEU A 190 -13.78 12.31 6.73
N SER A 191 -14.84 12.91 6.20
CA SER A 191 -14.80 14.23 5.55
C SER A 191 -14.40 15.35 6.51
N ALA A 192 -14.86 15.30 7.76
CA ALA A 192 -14.54 16.30 8.78
C ALA A 192 -13.06 16.27 9.20
N ARG A 193 -12.41 15.10 9.10
CA ARG A 193 -10.97 14.91 9.36
C ARG A 193 -10.10 15.21 8.16
N SER A 194 -10.70 15.44 6.98
CA SER A 194 -9.94 15.75 5.78
C SER A 194 -9.33 17.14 5.84
N PRO A 195 -8.01 17.28 5.54
CA PRO A 195 -7.40 18.60 5.42
C PRO A 195 -7.97 19.39 4.22
N ILE A 196 -8.71 18.73 3.32
CA ILE A 196 -9.32 19.34 2.13
C ILE A 196 -10.81 19.03 2.12
N ARG A 197 -11.64 20.07 2.00
CA ARG A 197 -13.09 19.89 1.83
C ARG A 197 -13.39 18.99 0.63
N LEU A 198 -13.99 17.83 0.92
CA LEU A 198 -14.60 16.93 -0.06
C LEU A 198 -15.89 17.59 -0.55
N LYS A 199 -15.79 18.45 -1.56
CA LYS A 199 -16.97 18.98 -2.23
C LYS A 199 -17.48 17.95 -3.23
N ASN A 200 -18.80 17.83 -3.29
CA ASN A 200 -19.50 17.00 -4.27
C ASN A 200 -19.02 17.31 -5.69
N HIS A 201 -18.50 16.23 -6.32
CA HIS A 201 -18.45 15.96 -7.76
C HIS A 201 -17.14 16.29 -8.50
N ASN A 202 -16.74 15.27 -9.26
CA ASN A 202 -15.65 15.15 -10.25
C ASN A 202 -14.22 15.11 -9.72
N LYS A 203 -13.66 13.88 -9.72
CA LYS A 203 -12.23 13.52 -9.80
C LYS A 203 -11.33 14.51 -9.05
N VAL A 204 -11.57 14.71 -7.76
CA VAL A 204 -10.62 15.45 -6.94
C VAL A 204 -9.42 14.56 -6.74
N ARG A 205 -8.41 14.70 -7.60
CA ARG A 205 -7.06 14.20 -7.29
C ARG A 205 -6.49 15.12 -6.22
N ILE A 206 -6.62 14.73 -4.96
CA ILE A 206 -6.25 15.54 -3.81
C ILE A 206 -4.77 15.94 -3.94
N GLU A 207 -3.93 15.02 -4.42
CA GLU A 207 -2.52 15.26 -4.75
C GLU A 207 -2.33 16.47 -5.69
N LYS A 208 -3.08 16.54 -6.79
CA LYS A 208 -3.01 17.66 -7.74
C LYS A 208 -3.45 18.96 -7.09
N ARG A 209 -4.42 18.89 -6.19
CA ARG A 209 -4.93 20.06 -5.48
C ARG A 209 -3.92 20.55 -4.45
N ILE A 210 -3.31 19.66 -3.67
CA ILE A 210 -2.21 19.97 -2.76
C ILE A 210 -1.05 20.60 -3.53
N LEU A 211 -0.60 19.95 -4.62
CA LEU A 211 0.46 20.48 -5.48
C LEU A 211 0.12 21.86 -6.06
N SER A 212 -1.15 22.10 -6.42
CA SER A 212 -1.58 23.41 -6.92
C SER A 212 -1.55 24.50 -5.84
N VAL A 213 -1.90 24.15 -4.60
CA VAL A 213 -1.85 25.07 -3.46
C VAL A 213 -0.41 25.40 -3.09
N VAL A 214 0.46 24.38 -3.01
CA VAL A 214 1.89 24.55 -2.73
C VAL A 214 2.55 25.36 -3.84
N ARG A 215 2.30 25.05 -5.12
CA ARG A 215 2.87 25.82 -6.23
C ARG A 215 2.48 27.30 -6.21
N ARG A 216 1.24 27.63 -5.87
CA ARG A 216 0.77 29.03 -5.76
C ARG A 216 1.35 29.79 -4.57
N GLN A 217 1.89 29.10 -3.58
CA GLN A 217 2.50 29.74 -2.40
C GLN A 217 4.02 29.92 -2.56
N TRP A 218 4.64 29.19 -3.48
CA TRP A 218 6.09 29.17 -3.68
C TRP A 218 6.54 29.80 -5.01
N PHE A 219 5.63 30.01 -5.96
CA PHE A 219 5.83 30.68 -7.25
C PHE A 219 4.69 31.67 -7.50
#